data_AF-A0A933JYW9-F1
#
_entry.id   AF-A0A933JYW9-F1
#
_cell.length_a   1.000
_cell.length_b   1.000
_cell.length_c   1.000
_cell.angle_alpha   90.00
_cell.angle_beta   90.00
_cell.angle_gamma   90.00
#
_symmetry.space_group_name_H-M   'P 1'
#
loop_
_entity.id
_entity.type
_entity.pdbx_description
1 polymer ?
#
loop_
_entity_poly.entity_id
_entity_poly.type
_entity_poly.pdbx_seq_one_letter_code
_entity_poly.pdbx_strand_id
1 'polypeptide(L)'
;MKVCLYCPFRHSLGHVARTGQIAAALRERGALCTLVFGGARPPGFEPQDGVRVLALPESRCLDGVPDPAVLADRSRLIREAMREADACVVDYHPLGLNGELLDTLECAAQERWPVRFYWGIPYPGKPGPPPRNPRVRRALERYDCALGYSDAGWLDPFESHQSLPANRVHVGVVAPLPPSCRPVRPPVVVGLAGAGIGARPVYEIMLRAAAPLARDGRLGLRFVAGQFREGTPCLDEARRQPGVEVLGHGSAEGNIVDASAVVSRAGYNTAYLLAQTDLPLMFIPYCSPDPRYTEQYDRARRLSTLPGIRWVDERDENAVQRVSR
;
A
#
# COMPACT_ATOMS: atom_id res chain seq x y z
N MET A 1 -1.90 26.21 7.94
CA MET A 1 -0.88 25.51 7.15
C MET A 1 -1.56 24.81 5.98
N LYS A 2 -1.10 25.02 4.75
CA LYS A 2 -1.53 24.33 3.52
C LYS A 2 -0.54 23.20 3.21
N VAL A 3 -1.03 21.98 3.02
CA VAL A 3 -0.19 20.82 2.69
C VAL A 3 -0.65 20.21 1.38
N CYS A 4 0.28 20.07 0.44
CA CYS A 4 0.07 19.30 -0.78
C CYS A 4 0.62 17.88 -0.57
N LEU A 5 -0.21 16.87 -0.76
CA LEU A 5 0.20 15.47 -0.70
C LEU A 5 0.14 14.89 -2.10
N TYR A 6 1.25 14.38 -2.60
CA TYR A 6 1.34 13.74 -3.90
C TYR A 6 1.53 12.23 -3.72
N CYS A 7 0.79 11.43 -4.48
CA CYS A 7 1.10 10.02 -4.63
C CYS A 7 0.99 9.57 -6.09
N PRO A 8 1.94 8.74 -6.56
CA PRO A 8 1.87 8.18 -7.91
C PRO A 8 0.76 7.12 -7.94
N PHE A 9 -0.27 7.35 -8.76
CA PHE A 9 -1.28 6.34 -9.03
C PHE A 9 -0.85 5.50 -10.24
N ARG A 10 -0.28 4.32 -9.97
CA ARG A 10 0.18 3.32 -10.94
C ARG A 10 -0.30 1.91 -10.54
N HIS A 11 -1.58 1.74 -10.21
CA HIS A 11 -2.17 0.47 -9.72
C HIS A 11 -1.97 0.14 -8.23
N SER A 12 -1.40 1.01 -7.41
CA SER A 12 -1.31 0.77 -5.97
C SER A 12 -2.30 1.64 -5.22
N LEU A 13 -3.49 1.07 -4.94
CA LEU A 13 -4.42 1.62 -3.96
C LEU A 13 -3.74 1.88 -2.61
N GLY A 14 -2.68 1.13 -2.31
CA GLY A 14 -1.94 1.28 -1.07
C GLY A 14 -1.42 2.71 -0.87
N HIS A 15 -0.86 3.33 -1.90
CA HIS A 15 -0.33 4.69 -1.82
C HIS A 15 -1.43 5.73 -1.67
N VAL A 16 -2.53 5.59 -2.41
CA VAL A 16 -3.67 6.51 -2.30
C VAL A 16 -4.31 6.41 -0.92
N ALA A 17 -4.58 5.19 -0.44
CA ALA A 17 -5.15 4.97 0.89
C ALA A 17 -4.25 5.55 1.99
N ARG A 18 -2.93 5.28 1.93
CA ARG A 18 -1.98 5.81 2.92
C ARG A 18 -1.90 7.33 2.88
N THR A 19 -1.78 7.90 1.68
CA THR A 19 -1.70 9.36 1.53
C THR A 19 -3.00 10.03 1.99
N GLY A 20 -4.14 9.38 1.77
CA GLY A 20 -5.43 9.78 2.33
C GLY A 20 -5.43 9.80 3.87
N GLN A 21 -4.84 8.80 4.52
CA GLN A 21 -4.71 8.76 5.99
C GLN A 21 -3.80 9.87 6.52
N ILE A 22 -2.70 10.18 5.83
CA ILE A 22 -1.84 11.31 6.20
C ILE A 22 -2.62 12.62 6.07
N ALA A 23 -3.34 12.80 4.96
CA ALA A 23 -4.18 13.98 4.76
C ALA A 23 -5.22 14.13 5.87
N ALA A 24 -5.85 13.02 6.27
CA ALA A 24 -6.82 12.97 7.36
C ALA A 24 -6.22 13.40 8.71
N ALA A 25 -5.11 12.78 9.11
CA ALA A 25 -4.42 13.13 10.36
C ALA A 25 -3.95 14.59 10.39
N LEU A 26 -3.52 15.14 9.24
CA LEU A 26 -3.16 16.56 9.12
C LEU A 26 -4.38 17.49 9.21
N ARG A 27 -5.52 17.09 8.64
CA ARG A 27 -6.79 17.83 8.74
C ARG A 27 -7.28 17.93 10.18
N GLU A 28 -7.19 16.85 10.94
CA GLU A 28 -7.52 16.82 12.37
C GLU A 28 -6.67 17.82 13.17
N ARG A 29 -5.47 18.13 12.68
CA ARG A 29 -4.56 19.15 13.25
C ARG A 29 -4.74 20.55 12.65
N GLY A 30 -5.80 20.78 11.87
CA GLY A 30 -6.15 22.08 11.30
C GLY A 30 -5.42 22.44 10.00
N ALA A 31 -4.74 21.50 9.35
CA ALA A 31 -4.14 21.76 8.03
C ALA A 31 -5.21 21.90 6.93
N LEU A 32 -4.89 22.61 5.85
CA LEU A 32 -5.65 22.59 4.60
C LEU A 32 -4.95 21.64 3.63
N CYS A 33 -5.54 20.48 3.37
CA CYS A 33 -4.88 19.42 2.59
C CYS A 33 -5.38 19.41 1.15
N THR A 34 -4.45 19.38 0.19
CA THR A 34 -4.72 19.01 -1.21
C THR A 34 -4.05 17.67 -1.50
N LEU A 35 -4.84 16.66 -1.85
CA LEU A 35 -4.36 15.37 -2.32
C LEU A 35 -4.29 15.37 -3.84
N VAL A 36 -3.10 15.15 -4.38
CA VAL A 36 -2.78 15.10 -5.81
C VAL A 36 -2.45 13.66 -6.19
N PHE A 37 -3.19 13.09 -7.13
CA PHE A 37 -2.90 11.75 -7.65
C PHE A 37 -3.26 11.63 -9.14
N GLY A 38 -2.71 10.62 -9.82
CA GLY A 38 -2.95 10.39 -11.25
C GLY A 38 -4.27 9.71 -11.57
N GLY A 39 -4.92 10.12 -12.66
CA GLY A 39 -6.07 9.42 -13.23
C GLY A 39 -7.38 9.62 -12.47
N ALA A 40 -8.37 8.79 -12.83
CA ALA A 40 -9.67 8.79 -12.15
C ALA A 40 -9.54 8.37 -10.68
N ARG A 41 -10.46 8.87 -9.85
CA ARG A 41 -10.58 8.44 -8.46
C ARG A 41 -10.73 6.91 -8.40
N PRO A 42 -9.92 6.20 -7.60
CA PRO A 42 -10.05 4.76 -7.49
C PRO A 42 -11.43 4.38 -6.91
N PRO A 43 -12.09 3.31 -7.39
CA PRO A 43 -13.36 2.85 -6.83
C PRO A 43 -13.25 2.59 -5.32
N GLY A 44 -14.18 3.15 -4.56
CA GLY A 44 -14.22 3.00 -3.09
C GLY A 44 -13.21 3.84 -2.31
N PHE A 45 -12.41 4.68 -2.98
CA PHE A 45 -11.62 5.71 -2.30
C PHE A 45 -12.47 6.96 -2.13
N GLU A 46 -12.90 7.23 -0.90
CA GLU A 46 -13.53 8.51 -0.54
C GLU A 46 -12.55 9.34 0.30
N PRO A 47 -12.11 10.52 -0.18
CA PRO A 47 -11.33 11.42 0.64
C PRO A 47 -12.16 11.91 1.82
N GLN A 48 -11.53 12.11 2.98
CA GLN A 48 -12.21 12.69 4.14
C GLN A 48 -12.71 14.11 3.83
N ASP A 49 -13.82 14.50 4.45
CA ASP A 49 -14.39 15.83 4.37
C ASP A 49 -13.34 16.94 4.60
N GLY A 50 -13.34 17.91 3.69
CA GLY A 50 -12.41 19.04 3.72
C GLY A 50 -11.00 18.75 3.17
N VAL A 51 -10.73 17.55 2.66
CA VAL A 51 -9.53 17.29 1.82
C VAL A 51 -9.87 17.64 0.37
N ARG A 52 -9.18 18.64 -0.19
CA ARG A 52 -9.28 18.96 -1.62
C ARG A 52 -8.61 17.84 -2.42
N VAL A 53 -9.24 17.36 -3.48
CA VAL A 53 -8.66 16.37 -4.39
C VAL A 53 -8.38 17.02 -5.74
N LEU A 54 -7.15 16.89 -6.22
CA LEU A 54 -6.72 17.26 -7.56
C LEU A 54 -6.34 15.99 -8.33
N ALA A 55 -7.23 15.55 -9.21
CA ALA A 55 -6.95 14.45 -10.12
C ALA A 55 -6.12 14.96 -11.30
N LEU A 56 -4.97 14.35 -11.55
CA LEU A 56 -4.12 14.64 -12.68
C LEU A 56 -4.57 13.85 -13.92
N PRO A 57 -4.39 14.36 -15.14
CA PRO A 57 -4.70 13.65 -16.39
C PRO A 57 -4.15 12.22 -16.42
N GLU A 58 -4.93 11.25 -16.88
CA GLU A 58 -4.50 9.84 -16.92
C GLU A 58 -3.31 9.65 -17.87
N SER A 59 -2.24 9.01 -17.38
CA SER A 59 -1.10 8.59 -18.21
C SER A 59 -1.27 7.11 -18.55
N ARG A 60 -1.72 6.82 -19.78
CA ARG A 60 -1.96 5.43 -20.26
C ARG A 60 -0.68 4.66 -20.59
N CYS A 61 0.48 5.32 -20.56
CA CYS A 61 1.75 4.71 -20.89
C CYS A 61 2.46 4.25 -19.60
N LEU A 62 2.36 2.95 -19.31
CA LEU A 62 2.88 2.34 -18.07
C LEU A 62 4.38 2.03 -18.13
N ASP A 63 4.88 1.66 -19.32
CA ASP A 63 6.26 1.21 -19.57
C ASP A 63 6.85 1.79 -20.87
N GLY A 64 6.30 2.91 -21.35
CA GLY A 64 6.77 3.60 -22.57
C GLY A 64 6.89 5.10 -22.38
N VAL A 65 7.16 5.82 -23.47
CA VAL A 65 7.20 7.28 -23.48
C VAL A 65 5.77 7.81 -23.37
N PRO A 66 5.40 8.47 -22.26
CA PRO A 66 4.07 9.03 -22.13
C PRO A 66 3.88 10.16 -23.13
N ASP A 67 2.63 10.45 -23.49
CA ASP A 67 2.31 11.61 -24.31
C ASP A 67 2.91 12.89 -23.67
N PRO A 68 3.82 13.60 -24.37
CA PRO A 68 4.44 14.81 -23.86
C PRO A 68 3.42 15.88 -23.43
N ALA A 69 2.27 15.98 -24.11
CA ALA A 69 1.23 16.93 -23.74
C ALA A 69 0.56 16.56 -22.41
N VAL A 70 0.31 15.26 -22.19
CA VAL A 70 -0.23 14.76 -20.91
C VAL A 70 0.77 15.00 -19.78
N LEU A 71 2.06 14.70 -19.99
CA LEU A 71 3.09 14.98 -18.97
C LEU A 71 3.22 16.47 -18.69
N ALA A 72 3.18 17.33 -19.72
CA ALA A 72 3.26 18.77 -19.54
C ALA A 72 2.07 19.30 -18.72
N ASP A 73 0.85 18.84 -18.99
CA ASP A 73 -0.35 19.23 -18.23
C ASP A 73 -0.31 18.72 -16.78
N ARG A 74 0.11 17.46 -16.58
CA ARG A 74 0.34 16.89 -15.24
C ARG A 74 1.37 17.73 -14.47
N SER A 75 2.52 18.02 -15.07
CA SER A 75 3.57 18.84 -14.46
C SER A 75 3.09 20.24 -14.11
N ARG A 76 2.28 20.87 -14.98
CA ARG A 76 1.68 22.19 -14.72
C ARG A 76 0.77 22.16 -13.49
N LEU A 77 -0.17 21.20 -13.44
CA LEU A 77 -1.11 21.05 -12.31
C LEU A 77 -0.40 20.72 -10.99
N ILE A 78 0.61 19.85 -11.03
CA ILE A 78 1.47 19.55 -9.88
C ILE A 78 2.16 20.83 -9.40
N ARG A 79 2.77 21.58 -10.32
CA ARG A 79 3.49 22.82 -10.01
C ARG A 79 2.58 23.85 -9.35
N GLU A 80 1.40 24.08 -9.91
CA GLU A 80 0.39 24.99 -9.35
C GLU A 80 -0.01 24.57 -7.92
N ALA A 81 -0.35 23.31 -7.72
CA ALA A 81 -0.76 22.80 -6.41
C ALA A 81 0.35 22.87 -5.35
N MET A 82 1.59 22.53 -5.73
CA MET A 82 2.74 22.54 -4.82
C MET A 82 3.19 23.96 -4.50
N ARG A 83 3.11 24.91 -5.44
CA ARG A 83 3.52 26.31 -5.22
C ARG A 83 2.69 27.03 -4.17
N GLU A 84 1.41 26.70 -4.08
CA GLU A 84 0.48 27.31 -3.12
C GLU A 84 0.58 26.72 -1.69
N ALA A 85 1.33 25.64 -1.52
CA ALA A 85 1.44 24.92 -0.26
C ALA A 85 2.53 25.51 0.64
N ASP A 86 2.42 25.29 1.95
CA ASP A 86 3.51 25.55 2.91
C ASP A 86 4.46 24.33 2.97
N ALA A 87 3.92 23.14 2.73
CA ALA A 87 4.65 21.89 2.71
C ALA A 87 4.10 20.91 1.66
N CYS A 88 4.98 20.11 1.07
CA CYS A 88 4.68 19.07 0.11
C CYS A 88 5.17 17.72 0.63
N VAL A 89 4.30 16.70 0.64
CA VAL A 89 4.66 15.31 0.98
C VAL A 89 4.50 14.45 -0.26
N VAL A 90 5.58 13.80 -0.69
CA VAL A 90 5.60 12.90 -1.84
C VAL A 90 5.66 11.46 -1.34
N ASP A 91 4.61 10.66 -1.55
CA ASP A 91 4.60 9.24 -1.16
C ASP A 91 5.35 8.36 -2.18
N TYR A 92 6.11 7.40 -1.65
CA TYR A 92 6.77 6.32 -2.34
C TYR A 92 7.91 6.72 -3.28
N HIS A 93 7.63 7.29 -4.45
CA HIS A 93 8.66 7.52 -5.47
C HIS A 93 9.04 9.01 -5.55
N PRO A 94 10.31 9.39 -5.31
CA PRO A 94 10.72 10.79 -5.16
C PRO A 94 10.66 11.59 -6.48
N LEU A 95 10.53 10.91 -7.61
CA LEU A 95 10.35 11.52 -8.93
C LEU A 95 8.89 11.54 -9.39
N GLY A 96 7.98 10.97 -8.61
CA GLY A 96 6.62 10.68 -9.05
C GLY A 96 6.56 9.71 -10.21
N LEU A 97 5.42 9.71 -10.92
CA LEU A 97 5.20 8.91 -12.12
C LEU A 97 6.07 9.44 -13.27
N ASN A 98 6.92 8.59 -13.86
CA ASN A 98 7.73 8.92 -15.04
C ASN A 98 8.62 10.18 -14.94
N GLY A 99 8.95 10.65 -13.72
CA GLY A 99 9.82 11.81 -13.55
C GLY A 99 9.11 13.17 -13.48
N GLU A 100 7.78 13.20 -13.46
CA GLU A 100 6.97 14.42 -13.53
C GLU A 100 7.18 15.42 -12.38
N LEU A 101 7.73 14.98 -11.24
CA LEU A 101 8.03 15.89 -10.13
C LEU A 101 9.31 16.70 -10.32
N LEU A 102 10.24 16.23 -11.16
CA LEU A 102 11.59 16.83 -11.23
C LEU A 102 11.53 18.31 -11.61
N ASP A 103 10.75 18.64 -12.64
CA ASP A 103 10.67 20.02 -13.14
C ASP A 103 10.07 20.96 -12.08
N THR A 104 9.12 20.46 -11.27
CA THR A 104 8.53 21.22 -10.16
C THR A 104 9.56 21.44 -9.05
N LEU A 105 10.31 20.40 -8.67
CA LEU A 105 11.37 20.50 -7.65
C LEU A 105 12.49 21.45 -8.08
N GLU A 106 12.87 21.43 -9.37
CA GLU A 106 13.88 22.34 -9.92
C GLU A 106 13.39 23.78 -10.00
N CYS A 107 12.15 23.99 -10.46
CA CYS A 107 11.50 25.31 -10.48
C CYS A 107 11.40 25.89 -9.06
N ALA A 108 10.99 25.09 -8.07
CA ALA A 108 10.91 25.52 -6.69
C ALA A 108 12.26 25.99 -6.13
N ALA A 109 13.36 25.29 -6.48
CA ALA A 109 14.70 25.68 -6.09
C ALA A 109 15.19 26.95 -6.83
N GLN A 110 14.97 27.04 -8.14
CA GLN A 110 15.39 28.18 -8.97
C GLN A 110 14.66 29.47 -8.56
N GLU A 111 13.36 29.38 -8.34
CA GLU A 111 12.50 30.50 -7.95
C GLU A 111 12.46 30.71 -6.43
N ARG A 112 13.19 29.90 -5.65
CA ARG A 112 13.28 29.98 -4.19
C ARG A 112 11.91 30.00 -3.51
N TRP A 113 11.06 29.05 -3.87
CA TRP A 113 9.76 28.92 -3.23
C TRP A 113 9.94 28.68 -1.71
N PRO A 114 9.05 29.20 -0.86
CA PRO A 114 9.11 29.00 0.59
C PRO A 114 8.67 27.58 1.03
N VAL A 115 8.27 26.73 0.08
CA VAL A 115 7.67 25.41 0.32
C VAL A 115 8.72 24.41 0.77
N ARG A 116 8.40 23.61 1.79
CA ARG A 116 9.24 22.46 2.20
C ARG A 116 8.80 21.16 1.55
N PHE A 117 9.74 20.38 1.06
CA PHE A 117 9.50 19.10 0.41
C PHE A 117 9.93 17.93 1.29
N TYR A 118 9.01 17.00 1.51
CA TYR A 118 9.21 15.77 2.28
C TYR A 118 9.00 14.56 1.38
N TRP A 119 9.89 13.57 1.49
CA TRP A 119 9.75 12.30 0.79
C TRP A 119 9.33 11.19 1.76
N GLY A 120 8.12 10.66 1.59
CA GLY A 120 7.57 9.54 2.34
C GLY A 120 8.05 8.19 1.82
N ILE A 121 8.66 7.39 2.68
CA ILE A 121 9.25 6.09 2.36
C ILE A 121 8.57 5.02 3.20
N PRO A 122 7.70 4.19 2.60
CA PRO A 122 6.93 3.19 3.35
C PRO A 122 7.67 1.91 3.66
N TYR A 123 8.66 1.56 2.86
CA TYR A 123 9.33 0.28 2.98
C TYR A 123 10.73 0.36 2.40
N PRO A 124 11.62 -0.58 2.77
CA PRO A 124 12.95 -0.66 2.18
C PRO A 124 12.85 -0.74 0.65
N GLY A 125 13.66 0.06 -0.03
CA GLY A 125 13.90 -0.08 -1.46
C GLY A 125 14.61 -1.39 -1.81
N LYS A 126 14.90 -1.55 -3.10
CA LYS A 126 15.65 -2.71 -3.61
C LYS A 126 17.14 -2.56 -3.30
N PRO A 127 17.80 -3.54 -2.64
CA PRO A 127 19.25 -3.53 -2.47
C PRO A 127 19.95 -3.49 -3.83
N GLY A 128 20.93 -2.60 -3.98
CA GLY A 128 21.66 -2.43 -5.23
C GLY A 128 22.52 -1.17 -5.24
N PRO A 129 23.30 -0.96 -6.32
CA PRO A 129 24.09 0.27 -6.46
C PRO A 129 23.17 1.51 -6.49
N PRO A 130 23.70 2.70 -6.13
CA PRO A 130 22.96 3.94 -6.24
C PRO A 130 22.31 4.11 -7.62
N PRO A 131 21.14 4.78 -7.70
CA PRO A 131 20.49 5.03 -8.98
C PRO A 131 21.47 5.70 -9.96
N ARG A 132 21.73 5.05 -11.09
CA ARG A 132 22.58 5.63 -12.15
C ARG A 132 21.93 6.84 -12.81
N ASN A 133 20.62 6.99 -12.67
CA ASN A 133 19.87 8.09 -13.26
C ASN A 133 20.17 9.40 -12.49
N PRO A 134 20.88 10.37 -13.10
CA PRO A 134 21.22 11.63 -12.43
C PRO A 134 19.99 12.44 -12.02
N ARG A 135 18.82 12.21 -12.66
CA ARG A 135 17.55 12.84 -12.28
C ARG A 135 17.13 12.49 -10.86
N VAL A 136 17.36 11.24 -10.43
CA VAL A 136 17.01 10.81 -9.06
C VAL A 136 17.84 11.60 -8.05
N ARG A 137 19.16 11.68 -8.25
CA ARG A 137 20.04 12.46 -7.37
C ARG A 137 19.62 13.92 -7.29
N ARG A 138 19.39 14.55 -8.45
CA ARG A 138 18.94 15.95 -8.52
C ARG A 138 17.63 16.18 -7.79
N ALA A 139 16.69 15.23 -7.85
CA ALA A 139 15.43 15.33 -7.10
C ALA A 139 15.66 15.16 -5.59
N LEU A 140 16.47 14.18 -5.17
CA LEU A 140 16.75 13.91 -3.76
C LEU A 140 17.40 15.11 -3.06
N GLU A 141 18.25 15.87 -3.76
CA GLU A 141 18.84 17.13 -3.27
C GLU A 141 17.80 18.25 -3.01
N ARG A 142 16.56 18.09 -3.47
CA ARG A 142 15.47 19.08 -3.29
C ARG A 142 14.53 18.76 -2.14
N TYR A 143 14.66 17.58 -1.54
CA TYR A 143 13.87 17.21 -0.37
C TYR A 143 14.57 17.66 0.92
N ASP A 144 13.83 18.37 1.77
CA ASP A 144 14.31 18.82 3.07
C ASP A 144 14.50 17.66 4.05
N CYS A 145 13.66 16.62 3.93
CA CYS A 145 13.64 15.48 4.84
C CYS A 145 12.99 14.25 4.21
N ALA A 146 13.47 13.06 4.58
CA ALA A 146 12.78 11.80 4.34
C ALA A 146 11.96 11.37 5.57
N LEU A 147 10.72 10.96 5.34
CA LEU A 147 9.80 10.46 6.35
C LEU A 147 9.67 8.95 6.20
N GLY A 148 10.16 8.19 7.17
CA GLY A 148 10.03 6.73 7.20
C GLY A 148 8.71 6.35 7.85
N TYR A 149 7.83 5.65 7.13
CA TYR A 149 6.54 5.19 7.67
C TYR A 149 6.72 3.88 8.43
N SER A 150 7.42 3.97 9.55
CA SER A 150 7.67 2.88 10.49
C SER A 150 8.20 3.48 11.78
N ASP A 151 8.22 2.69 12.85
CA ASP A 151 8.95 3.02 14.07
C ASP A 151 10.43 2.64 13.93
N ALA A 152 11.29 3.43 14.58
CA ALA A 152 12.71 3.15 14.65
C ALA A 152 12.97 1.77 15.27
N GLY A 153 13.83 0.96 14.66
CA GLY A 153 14.23 -0.37 15.17
C GLY A 153 13.30 -1.54 14.80
N TRP A 154 12.20 -1.31 14.07
CA TRP A 154 11.31 -2.39 13.63
C TRP A 154 11.68 -2.95 12.25
N LEU A 155 11.33 -2.22 11.19
CA LEU A 155 11.67 -2.49 9.79
C LEU A 155 12.02 -1.14 9.17
N ASP A 156 13.31 -0.81 9.07
CA ASP A 156 13.74 0.53 8.70
C ASP A 156 13.62 0.76 7.18
N PRO A 157 12.69 1.61 6.70
CA PRO A 157 12.52 1.88 5.29
C PRO A 157 13.74 2.55 4.66
N PHE A 158 14.64 3.12 5.46
CA PHE A 158 15.86 3.76 4.96
C PHE A 158 16.99 2.78 4.63
N GLU A 159 16.99 1.58 5.20
CA GLU A 159 18.16 0.67 5.22
C GLU A 159 18.72 0.35 3.83
N SER A 160 17.85 0.09 2.86
CA SER A 160 18.26 -0.29 1.51
C SER A 160 18.35 0.89 0.53
N HIS A 161 18.07 2.12 0.98
CA HIS A 161 18.18 3.32 0.16
C HIS A 161 19.60 3.88 0.20
N GLN A 162 20.32 3.72 -0.92
CA GLN A 162 21.69 4.23 -1.08
C GLN A 162 21.79 5.76 -1.17
N SER A 163 20.67 6.45 -1.40
CA SER A 163 20.63 7.90 -1.53
C SER A 163 19.34 8.40 -0.88
N LEU A 164 19.51 9.24 0.12
CA LEU A 164 18.45 9.81 0.93
C LEU A 164 18.75 11.29 1.16
N PRO A 165 17.71 12.12 1.41
CA PRO A 165 17.86 13.43 2.02
C PRO A 165 18.71 13.38 3.30
N ALA A 166 19.39 14.49 3.59
CA ALA A 166 20.27 14.58 4.76
C ALA A 166 19.51 14.36 6.08
N ASN A 167 18.31 14.95 6.19
CA ASN A 167 17.43 14.76 7.35
C ASN A 167 16.50 13.57 7.11
N ARG A 168 16.32 12.76 8.16
CA ARG A 168 15.49 11.56 8.14
C ARG A 168 14.76 11.44 9.47
N VAL A 169 13.47 11.14 9.41
CA VAL A 169 12.62 11.01 10.60
C VAL A 169 11.70 9.81 10.43
N HIS A 170 11.66 8.94 11.43
CA HIS A 170 10.63 7.91 11.58
C HIS A 170 9.36 8.55 12.14
N VAL A 171 8.25 8.43 11.41
CA VAL A 171 6.96 9.04 11.80
C VAL A 171 5.94 8.02 12.29
N GLY A 172 6.39 6.78 12.53
CA GLY A 172 5.53 5.66 12.89
C GLY A 172 4.81 5.07 11.69
N VAL A 173 4.06 4.00 11.96
CA VAL A 173 3.30 3.28 10.94
C VAL A 173 2.04 4.06 10.55
N VAL A 174 1.92 4.38 9.26
CA VAL A 174 0.70 4.99 8.70
C VAL A 174 -0.25 3.92 8.18
N ALA A 175 -1.16 3.44 9.03
CA ALA A 175 -2.16 2.43 8.68
C ALA A 175 -3.54 2.82 9.24
N PRO A 176 -4.64 2.26 8.68
CA PRO A 176 -5.96 2.51 9.25
C PRO A 176 -6.08 1.91 10.65
N LEU A 177 -7.00 2.46 11.44
CA LEU A 177 -7.35 1.90 12.73
C LEU A 177 -8.11 0.57 12.55
N PRO A 178 -7.83 -0.43 13.39
CA PRO A 178 -8.54 -1.71 13.33
C PRO A 178 -10.02 -1.54 13.68
N PRO A 179 -10.94 -2.29 13.03
CA PRO A 179 -12.32 -2.38 13.49
C PRO A 179 -12.41 -3.18 14.79
N SER A 180 -13.49 -2.98 15.55
CA SER A 180 -13.85 -3.92 16.62
C SER A 180 -14.33 -5.23 16.00
N CYS A 181 -13.56 -6.29 16.18
CA CYS A 181 -13.89 -7.62 15.65
C CYS A 181 -14.80 -8.38 16.62
N ARG A 182 -15.85 -9.01 16.09
CA ARG A 182 -16.84 -9.82 16.79
C ARG A 182 -17.01 -11.15 16.04
N PRO A 183 -16.12 -12.14 16.29
CA PRO A 183 -16.17 -13.42 15.60
C PRO A 183 -17.54 -14.11 15.72
N VAL A 184 -18.04 -14.64 14.60
CA VAL A 184 -19.34 -15.34 14.54
C VAL A 184 -19.20 -16.87 14.62
N ARG A 185 -20.34 -17.58 14.71
CA ARG A 185 -20.40 -19.05 14.65
C ARG A 185 -21.27 -19.50 13.46
N PRO A 186 -20.82 -20.46 12.62
CA PRO A 186 -19.49 -21.07 12.63
C PRO A 186 -18.37 -20.03 12.35
N PRO A 187 -17.11 -20.30 12.79
CA PRO A 187 -16.02 -19.35 12.63
C PRO A 187 -15.74 -19.05 11.15
N VAL A 188 -15.40 -17.80 10.83
CA VAL A 188 -15.13 -17.35 9.45
C VAL A 188 -13.65 -17.04 9.28
N VAL A 189 -12.99 -17.65 8.29
CA VAL A 189 -11.63 -17.30 7.90
C VAL A 189 -11.69 -16.40 6.67
N VAL A 190 -11.06 -15.23 6.76
CA VAL A 190 -11.09 -14.22 5.69
C VAL A 190 -9.75 -14.18 4.95
N GLY A 191 -9.78 -14.31 3.62
CA GLY A 191 -8.63 -14.14 2.73
C GLY A 191 -8.60 -12.73 2.13
N LEU A 192 -7.52 -11.98 2.38
CA LEU A 192 -7.30 -10.62 1.89
C LEU A 192 -6.02 -10.51 1.06
N ALA A 193 -6.14 -10.11 -0.21
CA ALA A 193 -5.00 -9.88 -1.11
C ALA A 193 -4.94 -8.44 -1.67
N GLY A 194 -5.39 -7.45 -0.89
CA GLY A 194 -5.33 -6.03 -1.27
C GLY A 194 -6.07 -5.75 -2.59
N ALA A 195 -5.35 -5.21 -3.57
CA ALA A 195 -5.93 -4.90 -4.88
C ALA A 195 -6.18 -6.13 -5.78
N GLY A 196 -5.78 -7.34 -5.35
CA GLY A 196 -5.95 -8.59 -6.08
C GLY A 196 -4.69 -9.06 -6.83
N ILE A 197 -3.64 -8.24 -6.89
CA ILE A 197 -2.38 -8.58 -7.57
C ILE A 197 -1.68 -9.70 -6.79
N GLY A 198 -1.39 -10.81 -7.47
CA GLY A 198 -0.74 -11.97 -6.86
C GLY A 198 -1.61 -12.68 -5.82
N ALA A 199 -2.94 -12.54 -5.89
CA ALA A 199 -3.89 -13.16 -4.96
C ALA A 199 -4.08 -14.67 -5.16
N ARG A 200 -3.79 -15.17 -6.37
CA ARG A 200 -4.01 -16.57 -6.73
C ARG A 200 -3.38 -17.57 -5.75
N PRO A 201 -2.07 -17.51 -5.45
CA PRO A 201 -1.45 -18.57 -4.65
C PRO A 201 -1.96 -18.57 -3.20
N VAL A 202 -2.17 -17.39 -2.60
CA VAL A 202 -2.73 -17.30 -1.23
C VAL A 202 -4.13 -17.91 -1.15
N TYR A 203 -4.98 -17.67 -2.16
CA TYR A 203 -6.34 -18.22 -2.19
C TYR A 203 -6.36 -19.70 -2.49
N GLU A 204 -5.52 -20.20 -3.40
CA GLU A 204 -5.40 -21.64 -3.65
C GLU A 204 -4.90 -22.40 -2.41
N ILE A 205 -3.91 -21.86 -1.68
CA ILE A 205 -3.42 -22.46 -0.43
C ILE A 205 -4.53 -22.49 0.62
N MET A 206 -5.21 -21.36 0.84
CA MET A 206 -6.30 -21.26 1.82
C MET A 206 -7.47 -22.18 1.49
N LEU A 207 -7.91 -22.22 0.22
CA LEU A 207 -8.96 -23.12 -0.23
C LEU A 207 -8.59 -24.59 0.03
N ARG A 208 -7.39 -25.01 -0.37
CA ARG A 208 -6.95 -26.40 -0.16
C ARG A 208 -6.83 -26.75 1.32
N ALA A 209 -6.36 -25.82 2.14
CA ALA A 209 -6.14 -26.04 3.57
C ALA A 209 -7.45 -26.15 4.36
N ALA A 210 -8.48 -25.38 3.98
CA ALA A 210 -9.69 -25.21 4.77
C ALA A 210 -10.97 -25.79 4.14
N ALA A 211 -10.96 -26.18 2.85
CA ALA A 211 -12.12 -26.74 2.16
C ALA A 211 -12.79 -27.94 2.86
N PRO A 212 -12.06 -28.89 3.50
CA PRO A 212 -12.72 -29.98 4.23
C PRO A 212 -13.59 -29.45 5.38
N LEU A 213 -13.08 -28.50 6.15
CA LEU A 213 -13.79 -27.91 7.29
C LEU A 213 -14.96 -27.02 6.83
N ALA A 214 -14.82 -26.33 5.69
CA ALA A 214 -15.88 -25.53 5.10
C ALA A 214 -17.05 -26.41 4.63
N ARG A 215 -16.75 -27.52 3.94
CA ARG A 215 -17.76 -28.48 3.46
C ARG A 215 -18.53 -29.14 4.59
N ASP A 216 -17.88 -29.40 5.72
CA ASP A 216 -18.51 -29.97 6.92
C ASP A 216 -19.28 -28.92 7.75
N GLY A 217 -19.36 -27.66 7.30
CA GLY A 217 -20.02 -26.57 8.02
C GLY A 217 -19.32 -26.13 9.31
N ARG A 218 -18.06 -26.56 9.51
CA ARG A 218 -17.28 -26.26 10.72
C ARG A 218 -16.61 -24.89 10.68
N LEU A 219 -16.46 -24.32 9.49
CA LEU A 219 -16.02 -22.93 9.28
C LEU A 219 -16.66 -22.34 8.02
N GLY A 220 -16.69 -21.02 7.93
CA GLY A 220 -16.92 -20.28 6.70
C GLY A 220 -15.60 -19.77 6.12
N LEU A 221 -15.53 -19.66 4.80
CA LEU A 221 -14.44 -19.01 4.08
C LEU A 221 -14.97 -17.78 3.36
N ARG A 222 -14.30 -16.65 3.54
CA ARG A 222 -14.58 -15.42 2.78
C ARG A 222 -13.35 -14.99 2.02
N PHE A 223 -13.48 -14.74 0.72
CA PHE A 223 -12.42 -14.20 -0.12
C PHE A 223 -12.78 -12.82 -0.63
N VAL A 224 -11.87 -11.85 -0.49
CA VAL A 224 -12.03 -10.51 -1.07
C VAL A 224 -11.14 -10.41 -2.31
N ALA A 225 -11.73 -10.53 -3.51
CA ALA A 225 -10.96 -10.66 -4.75
C ALA A 225 -10.07 -9.45 -5.07
N GLY A 226 -10.49 -8.25 -4.65
CA GLY A 226 -9.79 -7.00 -4.92
C GLY A 226 -10.13 -6.42 -6.30
N GLN A 227 -9.85 -5.14 -6.49
CA GLN A 227 -10.29 -4.37 -7.67
C GLN A 227 -9.80 -4.91 -9.02
N PHE A 228 -8.62 -5.54 -9.07
CA PHE A 228 -8.05 -6.02 -10.33
C PHE A 228 -8.44 -7.47 -10.66
N ARG A 229 -8.94 -8.22 -9.67
CA ARG A 229 -9.34 -9.64 -9.80
C ARG A 229 -8.32 -10.51 -10.56
N GLU A 230 -7.05 -10.15 -10.50
CA GLU A 230 -6.05 -10.71 -11.40
C GLU A 230 -5.78 -12.19 -11.07
N GLY A 231 -6.03 -13.07 -12.03
CA GLY A 231 -5.61 -14.46 -11.96
C GLY A 231 -6.34 -15.31 -10.90
N THR A 232 -7.58 -14.98 -10.52
CA THR A 232 -8.34 -15.74 -9.50
C THR A 232 -9.52 -16.57 -10.05
N PRO A 233 -9.39 -17.36 -11.15
CA PRO A 233 -10.48 -18.24 -11.60
C PRO A 233 -10.84 -19.30 -10.55
N CYS A 234 -9.89 -19.64 -9.65
CA CYS A 234 -10.15 -20.51 -8.51
C CYS A 234 -11.29 -19.98 -7.62
N LEU A 235 -11.48 -18.65 -7.53
CA LEU A 235 -12.59 -18.06 -6.76
C LEU A 235 -13.94 -18.23 -7.46
N ASP A 236 -13.97 -18.21 -8.80
CA ASP A 236 -15.21 -18.41 -9.56
C ASP A 236 -15.74 -19.84 -9.43
N GLU A 237 -14.85 -20.81 -9.18
CA GLU A 237 -15.21 -22.17 -8.82
C GLU A 237 -15.51 -22.30 -7.32
N ALA A 238 -14.69 -21.70 -6.46
CA ALA A 238 -14.86 -21.79 -5.02
C ALA A 238 -16.20 -21.23 -4.53
N ARG A 239 -16.74 -20.15 -5.14
CA ARG A 239 -18.06 -19.59 -4.78
C ARG A 239 -19.22 -20.58 -4.93
N ARG A 240 -19.04 -21.70 -5.65
CA ARG A 240 -20.04 -22.76 -5.78
C ARG A 240 -19.97 -23.79 -4.64
N GLN A 241 -18.94 -23.72 -3.80
CA GLN A 241 -18.74 -24.66 -2.70
C GLN A 241 -19.53 -24.21 -1.45
N PRO A 242 -20.11 -25.14 -0.67
CA PRO A 242 -20.76 -24.81 0.60
C PRO A 242 -19.81 -24.10 1.57
N GLY A 243 -20.31 -23.07 2.25
CA GLY A 243 -19.55 -22.33 3.24
C GLY A 243 -18.50 -21.35 2.66
N VAL A 244 -18.51 -21.10 1.35
CA VAL A 244 -17.59 -20.16 0.70
C VAL A 244 -18.33 -18.92 0.20
N GLU A 245 -17.87 -17.75 0.63
CA GLU A 245 -18.28 -16.43 0.18
C GLU A 245 -17.15 -15.77 -0.63
N VAL A 246 -17.48 -15.18 -1.77
CA VAL A 246 -16.53 -14.42 -2.58
C VAL A 246 -17.08 -13.03 -2.81
N LEU A 247 -16.36 -12.03 -2.31
CA LEU A 247 -16.66 -10.62 -2.47
C LEU A 247 -15.77 -10.01 -3.55
N GLY A 248 -16.32 -9.07 -4.32
CA GLY A 248 -15.58 -8.39 -5.39
C GLY A 248 -14.47 -7.51 -4.83
N HIS A 249 -14.85 -6.42 -4.15
CA HIS A 249 -13.93 -5.49 -3.50
C HIS A 249 -14.58 -4.89 -2.24
N GLY A 250 -13.76 -4.33 -1.35
CA GLY A 250 -14.21 -3.65 -0.14
C GLY A 250 -13.02 -3.26 0.74
N SER A 251 -13.29 -2.50 1.80
CA SER A 251 -12.27 -2.14 2.79
C SER A 251 -11.85 -3.37 3.59
N ALA A 252 -10.57 -3.44 4.00
CA ALA A 252 -10.11 -4.57 4.81
C ALA A 252 -10.83 -4.58 6.17
N GLU A 253 -11.03 -3.40 6.74
CA GLU A 253 -11.74 -3.11 7.98
C GLU A 253 -13.17 -3.66 7.97
N GLY A 254 -13.94 -3.36 6.92
CA GLY A 254 -15.33 -3.83 6.83
C GLY A 254 -15.45 -5.34 6.65
N ASN A 255 -14.45 -5.97 6.01
CA ASN A 255 -14.50 -7.39 5.67
C ASN A 255 -14.02 -8.34 6.78
N ILE A 256 -13.43 -7.80 7.85
CA ILE A 256 -12.91 -8.59 8.98
C ILE A 256 -13.73 -8.46 10.27
N VAL A 257 -14.81 -7.66 10.27
CA VAL A 257 -15.59 -7.37 11.49
C VAL A 257 -16.11 -8.64 12.18
N ASP A 258 -16.51 -9.66 11.43
CA ASP A 258 -17.03 -10.95 11.90
C ASP A 258 -16.00 -12.09 11.75
N ALA A 259 -14.77 -11.78 11.35
CA ALA A 259 -13.72 -12.77 11.13
C ALA A 259 -13.31 -13.46 12.44
N SER A 260 -12.95 -14.73 12.32
CA SER A 260 -12.31 -15.54 13.37
C SER A 260 -10.82 -15.74 13.13
N ALA A 261 -10.36 -15.59 11.89
CA ALA A 261 -8.94 -15.57 11.51
C ALA A 261 -8.79 -14.89 10.14
N VAL A 262 -7.59 -14.39 9.83
CA VAL A 262 -7.31 -13.71 8.55
C VAL A 262 -6.06 -14.26 7.89
N VAL A 263 -6.13 -14.51 6.58
CA VAL A 263 -5.02 -14.91 5.72
C VAL A 263 -4.72 -13.77 4.75
N SER A 264 -3.46 -13.31 4.63
CA SER A 264 -3.13 -12.17 3.76
C SER A 264 -1.71 -12.17 3.18
N ARG A 265 -1.47 -11.37 2.11
CA ARG A 265 -0.16 -11.21 1.43
C ARG A 265 0.89 -10.42 2.23
N ALA A 266 0.60 -9.98 3.45
CA ALA A 266 1.45 -9.07 4.21
C ALA A 266 1.82 -7.77 3.46
N GLY A 267 0.93 -7.21 2.64
CA GLY A 267 1.14 -5.87 2.05
C GLY A 267 1.01 -4.76 3.10
N TYR A 268 1.75 -3.65 2.95
CA TYR A 268 1.90 -2.60 3.97
C TYR A 268 0.61 -2.26 4.73
N ASN A 269 -0.41 -1.72 4.05
CA ASN A 269 -1.57 -1.15 4.75
C ASN A 269 -2.37 -2.25 5.45
N THR A 270 -2.62 -3.36 4.76
CA THR A 270 -3.40 -4.48 5.29
C THR A 270 -2.67 -5.19 6.42
N ALA A 271 -1.36 -5.42 6.29
CA ALA A 271 -0.59 -6.10 7.32
C ALA A 271 -0.56 -5.32 8.63
N TYR A 272 -0.32 -4.00 8.55
CA TYR A 272 -0.29 -3.15 9.73
C TYR A 272 -1.68 -2.89 10.32
N LEU A 273 -2.74 -2.82 9.50
CA LEU A 273 -4.12 -2.85 10.01
C LEU A 273 -4.37 -4.13 10.82
N LEU A 274 -4.07 -5.29 10.24
CA LEU A 274 -4.36 -6.58 10.87
C LEU A 274 -3.53 -6.81 12.13
N ALA A 275 -2.26 -6.40 12.13
CA ALA A 275 -1.37 -6.55 13.28
C ALA A 275 -1.81 -5.74 14.52
N GLN A 276 -2.74 -4.80 14.36
CA GLN A 276 -3.37 -4.05 15.46
C GLN A 276 -4.63 -4.76 16.02
N THR A 277 -5.04 -5.89 15.46
CA THR A 277 -6.19 -6.69 15.91
C THR A 277 -5.76 -7.87 16.78
N ASP A 278 -6.69 -8.41 17.56
CA ASP A 278 -6.49 -9.67 18.30
C ASP A 278 -6.82 -10.92 17.46
N LEU A 279 -7.07 -10.76 16.16
CA LEU A 279 -7.40 -11.88 15.28
C LEU A 279 -6.16 -12.77 15.06
N PRO A 280 -6.31 -14.10 15.04
CA PRO A 280 -5.28 -14.99 14.52
C PRO A 280 -4.95 -14.64 13.05
N LEU A 281 -3.66 -14.41 12.76
CA LEU A 281 -3.19 -14.00 11.44
C LEU A 281 -2.25 -15.03 10.81
N MET A 282 -2.46 -15.28 9.53
CA MET A 282 -1.53 -16.03 8.68
C MET A 282 -1.10 -15.19 7.49
N PHE A 283 0.17 -14.84 7.42
CA PHE A 283 0.73 -14.18 6.25
C PHE A 283 1.30 -15.17 5.24
N ILE A 284 0.94 -14.99 3.98
CA ILE A 284 1.49 -15.71 2.83
C ILE A 284 2.07 -14.65 1.88
N PRO A 285 3.30 -14.16 2.11
CA PRO A 285 3.85 -13.02 1.37
C PRO A 285 4.07 -13.31 -0.11
N TYR A 286 3.98 -12.28 -0.95
CA TYR A 286 4.24 -12.39 -2.39
C TYR A 286 5.67 -12.79 -2.69
N CYS A 287 5.83 -13.88 -3.44
CA CYS A 287 7.09 -14.26 -4.02
C CYS A 287 7.30 -13.53 -5.34
N SER A 288 8.05 -12.43 -5.28
CA SER A 288 8.47 -11.73 -6.49
C SER A 288 9.37 -12.60 -7.36
N PRO A 289 9.23 -12.55 -8.69
CA PRO A 289 10.21 -13.11 -9.61
C PRO A 289 11.61 -12.49 -9.43
N ASP A 290 11.69 -11.25 -8.94
CA ASP A 290 12.96 -10.64 -8.54
C ASP A 290 13.24 -10.96 -7.06
N PRO A 291 14.25 -11.79 -6.76
CA PRO A 291 14.55 -12.22 -5.39
C PRO A 291 15.00 -11.07 -4.48
N ARG A 292 15.30 -9.89 -5.03
CA ARG A 292 15.64 -8.69 -4.25
C ARG A 292 14.41 -7.93 -3.75
N TYR A 293 13.22 -8.29 -4.22
CA TYR A 293 11.96 -7.68 -3.76
C TYR A 293 11.38 -8.53 -2.63
N THR A 294 11.93 -8.34 -1.43
CA THR A 294 11.63 -9.14 -0.23
C THR A 294 10.68 -8.44 0.74
N GLU A 295 10.18 -7.27 0.37
CA GLU A 295 9.41 -6.34 1.21
C GLU A 295 8.29 -7.03 2.03
N GLN A 296 7.40 -7.77 1.37
CA GLN A 296 6.30 -8.48 2.03
C GLN A 296 6.80 -9.65 2.89
N TYR A 297 7.88 -10.31 2.48
CA TYR A 297 8.49 -11.42 3.20
C TYR A 297 9.14 -10.94 4.50
N ASP A 298 9.94 -9.87 4.42
CA ASP A 298 10.59 -9.27 5.58
C ASP A 298 9.56 -8.73 6.56
N ARG A 299 8.48 -8.11 6.07
CA ARG A 299 7.35 -7.70 6.91
C ARG A 299 6.68 -8.89 7.58
N ALA A 300 6.32 -9.94 6.84
CA ALA A 300 5.67 -11.12 7.39
C ALA A 300 6.52 -11.78 8.49
N ARG A 301 7.83 -11.92 8.23
CA ARG A 301 8.80 -12.48 9.18
C ARG A 301 8.94 -11.63 10.44
N ARG A 302 8.93 -10.30 10.30
CA ARG A 302 9.04 -9.39 11.45
C ARG A 302 7.75 -9.37 12.28
N LEU A 303 6.60 -9.29 11.62
CA LEU A 303 5.30 -9.31 12.30
C LEU A 303 5.01 -10.64 13.00
N SER A 304 5.51 -11.78 12.50
CA SER A 304 5.32 -13.07 13.17
C SER A 304 6.10 -13.22 14.49
N THR A 305 6.85 -12.21 14.90
CA THR A 305 7.39 -12.14 16.27
C THR A 305 6.34 -11.70 17.29
N LEU A 306 5.20 -11.16 16.83
CA LEU A 306 4.06 -10.81 17.67
C LEU A 306 3.17 -12.04 17.93
N PRO A 307 2.50 -12.11 19.09
CA PRO A 307 1.56 -13.19 19.40
C PRO A 307 0.44 -13.31 18.37
N GLY A 308 0.02 -14.54 18.06
CA GLY A 308 -1.11 -14.79 17.16
C GLY A 308 -0.83 -14.61 15.67
N ILE A 309 0.40 -14.20 15.29
CA ILE A 309 0.79 -14.00 13.90
C ILE A 309 1.73 -15.11 13.43
N ARG A 310 1.35 -15.78 12.34
CA ARG A 310 2.17 -16.78 11.66
C ARG A 310 2.40 -16.37 10.21
N TRP A 311 3.38 -17.00 9.56
CA TRP A 311 3.55 -16.86 8.12
C TRP A 311 4.06 -18.15 7.48
N VAL A 312 3.83 -18.29 6.18
CA VAL A 312 4.34 -19.38 5.37
C VAL A 312 4.79 -18.87 4.00
N ASP A 313 5.90 -19.40 3.49
CA ASP A 313 6.33 -19.12 2.12
C ASP A 313 5.37 -19.81 1.14
N GLU A 314 4.84 -19.07 0.17
CA GLU A 314 3.93 -19.65 -0.83
C GLU A 314 4.56 -20.70 -1.73
N ARG A 315 5.90 -20.75 -1.76
CA ARG A 315 6.68 -21.76 -2.48
C ARG A 315 6.95 -23.02 -1.67
N ASP A 316 6.66 -23.04 -0.37
CA ASP A 316 6.85 -24.23 0.44
C ASP A 316 5.88 -25.32 -0.04
N GLU A 317 6.42 -26.48 -0.42
CA GLU A 317 5.64 -27.65 -0.84
C GLU A 317 4.64 -28.10 0.24
N ASN A 318 4.93 -27.77 1.51
CA ASN A 318 4.09 -28.07 2.66
C ASN A 318 3.22 -26.87 3.10
N ALA A 319 3.11 -25.81 2.28
CA ALA A 319 2.39 -24.60 2.67
C ALA A 319 0.94 -24.88 3.08
N VAL A 320 0.25 -25.75 2.33
CA VAL A 320 -1.13 -26.15 2.63
C VAL A 320 -1.23 -26.82 4.00
N GLN A 321 -0.35 -27.78 4.29
CA GLN A 321 -0.33 -28.53 5.55
C GLN A 321 0.01 -27.61 6.74
N ARG A 322 0.87 -26.61 6.53
CA ARG A 322 1.21 -25.62 7.56
C ARG A 322 0.03 -24.67 7.85
N VAL A 323 -0.73 -24.28 6.83
CA VAL A 323 -1.92 -23.42 7.00
C VAL A 323 -3.07 -24.19 7.64
N SER A 324 -3.18 -25.49 7.41
CA SER A 324 -4.21 -26.34 8.04
C SER A 324 -4.02 -26.57 9.55
N ARG A 325 -2.84 -26.28 10.11
CA ARG A 325 -2.50 -26.51 11.53
C ARG A 325 -2.64 -25.24 12.37
#